data_AF-A0A1I7SPG2-F1
#
_entry.id   AF-A0A1I7SPG2-F1
#
_cell.length_a   1.000
_cell.length_b   1.000
_cell.length_c   1.000
_cell.angle_alpha   90.00
_cell.angle_beta   90.00
_cell.angle_gamma   90.00
#
_symmetry.space_group_name_H-M   'P 1'
#
loop_
_entity.id
_entity.type
_entity.pdbx_description
1 polymer ?
#
loop_
_entity_poly.entity_id
_entity_poly.type
_entity_poly.pdbx_seq_one_letter_code
_entity_poly.pdbx_strand_id
1 'polypeptide(L)'
;IFILSNAMKSLQMLARAVVDDDYDKKAIQEIQKKSARQQKRERKAERESTKGKGWFNLPATELTEETKRDLELLQIRGSIDPTAHYRKNDLKVLPKYFQTGT
;
A
#
# COMPACT_ATOMS: atom_id res chain seq x y z
N ILE A 1 40.35 -13.15 -35.08
CA ILE A 1 39.28 -12.47 -34.31
C ILE A 1 38.27 -13.46 -33.72
N PHE A 2 37.81 -14.46 -34.47
CA PHE A 2 36.77 -15.42 -34.02
C PHE A 2 37.15 -16.30 -32.81
N ILE A 3 38.40 -16.75 -32.73
CA ILE A 3 38.89 -17.64 -31.65
C ILE A 3 38.93 -16.90 -30.29
N LEU A 4 39.36 -15.64 -30.29
CA LEU A 4 39.36 -14.79 -29.09
C LEU A 4 37.93 -14.50 -28.60
N SER A 5 36.97 -14.33 -29.52
CA SER A 5 35.56 -14.17 -29.15
C SER A 5 35.00 -15.42 -28.47
N ASN A 6 35.38 -16.60 -28.93
CA ASN A 6 34.93 -17.86 -28.34
C ASN A 6 35.56 -18.10 -26.95
N ALA A 7 36.86 -17.83 -26.81
CA ALA A 7 37.57 -17.93 -25.53
C ALA A 7 37.03 -16.95 -24.48
N MET A 8 36.64 -15.73 -24.90
CA MET A 8 36.06 -14.74 -24.00
C MET A 8 34.65 -15.15 -23.54
N LYS A 9 33.85 -15.75 -24.43
CA LYS A 9 32.54 -16.33 -24.07
C LYS A 9 32.67 -17.52 -23.13
N SER A 10 33.64 -18.41 -23.33
CA SER A 10 33.87 -19.55 -22.43
C SER A 10 34.32 -19.12 -21.04
N LEU A 11 35.17 -18.10 -20.94
CA LEU A 11 35.61 -17.54 -19.67
C LEU A 11 34.42 -16.93 -18.90
N GLN A 12 33.54 -16.20 -19.60
CA GLN A 12 32.35 -15.59 -19.02
C GLN A 12 31.34 -16.63 -18.50
N MET A 13 31.21 -17.77 -19.19
CA MET A 13 30.38 -18.90 -18.77
C MET A 13 30.89 -19.56 -17.50
N LEU A 14 32.22 -19.78 -17.41
CA LEU A 14 32.86 -20.37 -16.22
C LEU A 14 32.72 -19.46 -15.00
N ALA A 15 32.90 -18.15 -15.17
CA ALA A 15 32.76 -17.18 -14.08
C ALA A 15 31.33 -17.15 -13.49
N ARG A 16 30.29 -17.39 -14.31
CA ARG A 16 28.89 -17.43 -13.88
C ARG A 16 28.49 -18.75 -13.22
N ALA A 17 29.27 -19.81 -13.42
CA ALA A 17 29.02 -21.15 -12.86
C ALA A 17 29.59 -21.32 -11.44
N VAL A 18 30.44 -20.40 -10.98
CA VAL A 18 30.91 -20.37 -9.59
C VAL A 18 29.73 -20.02 -8.70
N VAL A 19 29.43 -20.92 -7.76
CA VAL A 19 28.38 -20.74 -6.76
C VAL A 19 28.90 -19.75 -5.72
N ASP A 20 28.36 -18.53 -5.73
CA ASP A 20 28.61 -17.54 -4.67
C ASP A 20 27.99 -18.04 -3.34
N ASP A 21 28.53 -17.63 -2.19
CA ASP A 21 27.95 -17.92 -0.85
C ASP A 21 26.47 -17.47 -0.70
N ASP A 22 26.02 -16.54 -1.54
CA ASP A 22 24.63 -16.04 -1.57
C ASP A 22 23.74 -16.76 -2.61
N TYR A 23 24.24 -17.80 -3.28
CA TYR A 23 23.50 -18.54 -4.32
C TYR A 23 22.18 -19.11 -3.79
N ASP A 24 22.21 -19.74 -2.62
CA ASP A 24 21.01 -20.34 -2.00
C ASP A 24 19.97 -19.27 -1.67
N LYS A 25 20.40 -18.10 -1.17
CA LYS A 25 19.50 -16.99 -0.86
C LYS A 25 18.83 -16.45 -2.13
N LYS A 26 19.59 -16.30 -3.22
CA LYS A 26 19.06 -15.87 -4.52
C LYS A 26 18.06 -16.89 -5.06
N ALA A 27 18.38 -18.18 -5.03
CA ALA A 27 17.50 -19.25 -5.47
C ALA A 27 16.18 -19.29 -4.68
N ILE A 28 16.24 -19.15 -3.35
CA ILE A 28 15.05 -19.05 -2.49
C ILE A 28 14.22 -17.81 -2.84
N GLN A 29 14.86 -16.66 -3.08
CA GLN A 29 14.18 -15.44 -3.49
C GLN A 29 13.45 -15.58 -4.83
N GLU A 30 14.04 -16.29 -5.79
CA GLU A 30 13.41 -16.55 -7.09
C GLU A 30 12.20 -17.47 -6.99
N ILE A 31 12.27 -18.50 -6.16
CA ILE A 31 11.14 -19.39 -5.87
C ILE A 31 10.01 -18.61 -5.18
N GLN A 32 10.35 -17.67 -4.30
CA GLN A 32 9.39 -16.84 -3.58
C GLN A 32 8.89 -15.61 -4.36
N LYS A 33 9.29 -15.41 -5.62
CA LYS A 33 8.82 -14.28 -6.43
C LYS A 33 7.30 -14.35 -6.62
N LYS A 34 6.60 -13.43 -5.97
CA LYS A 34 5.15 -13.26 -6.10
C LYS A 34 4.77 -12.94 -7.55
N SER A 35 3.64 -13.45 -8.01
CA SER A 35 3.12 -13.13 -9.35
C SER A 35 2.89 -11.61 -9.50
N ALA A 36 3.01 -11.09 -10.73
CA ALA A 36 2.77 -9.67 -11.01
C ALA A 36 1.37 -9.19 -10.54
N ARG A 37 0.38 -10.08 -10.63
CA ARG A 37 -0.99 -9.83 -10.13
C ARG A 37 -1.02 -9.71 -8.60
N GLN A 38 -0.34 -10.61 -7.90
CA GLN A 38 -0.24 -10.55 -6.44
C GLN A 38 0.47 -9.28 -5.98
N GLN A 39 1.59 -8.92 -6.60
CA GLN A 39 2.29 -7.66 -6.32
C GLN A 39 1.43 -6.42 -6.61
N LYS A 40 0.54 -6.47 -7.61
CA LYS A 40 -0.41 -5.38 -7.88
C LYS A 40 -1.49 -5.29 -6.79
N ARG A 41 -1.97 -6.43 -6.28
CA ARG A 41 -2.95 -6.47 -5.17
C ARG A 41 -2.35 -5.94 -3.88
N GLU A 42 -1.13 -6.33 -3.54
CA GLU A 42 -0.44 -5.88 -2.34
C GLU A 42 -0.20 -4.37 -2.36
N ARG A 43 0.34 -3.84 -3.47
CA ARG A 43 0.47 -2.38 -3.66
C ARG A 43 -0.85 -1.63 -3.61
N LYS A 44 -1.96 -2.27 -4.00
CA LYS A 44 -3.30 -1.67 -3.88
C LYS A 44 -3.75 -1.65 -2.42
N ALA A 45 -3.56 -2.74 -1.68
CA ALA A 45 -3.89 -2.81 -0.25
C ALA A 45 -3.07 -1.81 0.57
N GLU A 46 -1.77 -1.67 0.31
CA GLU A 46 -0.89 -0.67 0.95
C GLU A 46 -1.33 0.78 0.68
N ARG A 47 -1.93 1.04 -0.48
CA ARG A 47 -2.51 2.36 -0.81
C ARG A 47 -3.90 2.56 -0.24
N GLU A 48 -4.62 1.48 0.07
CA GLU A 48 -5.96 1.56 0.64
C GLU A 48 -5.94 1.64 2.17
N SER A 49 -4.83 1.25 2.80
CA SER A 49 -4.62 1.37 4.26
C SER A 49 -4.35 2.80 4.70
N THR A 50 -3.81 3.64 3.81
CA THR A 50 -3.52 5.04 4.11
C THR A 50 -4.09 5.95 3.02
N LYS A 51 -4.46 7.18 3.37
CA LYS A 51 -4.89 8.18 2.37
C LYS A 51 -3.73 8.69 1.49
N GLY A 52 -2.50 8.27 1.80
CA GLY A 52 -1.27 8.54 1.05
C GLY A 52 -0.44 9.70 1.59
N LYS A 53 0.75 9.89 1.00
CA LYS A 53 1.75 10.88 1.44
C LYS A 53 1.26 12.32 1.37
N GLY A 54 0.41 12.66 0.40
CA GLY A 54 -0.20 13.98 0.27
C GLY A 54 -1.16 14.34 1.41
N TRP A 55 -1.54 13.35 2.23
CA TRP A 55 -2.41 13.51 3.38
C TRP A 55 -1.79 12.84 4.62
N PHE A 56 -0.50 13.11 4.86
CA PHE A 56 0.28 12.68 6.02
C PHE A 56 0.14 11.19 6.38
N ASN A 57 -0.12 10.31 5.40
CA ASN A 57 -0.39 8.90 5.61
C ASN A 57 -1.50 8.62 6.64
N LEU A 58 -2.57 9.43 6.66
CA LEU A 58 -3.72 9.21 7.54
C LEU A 58 -4.24 7.77 7.38
N PRO A 59 -4.29 6.98 8.48
CA PRO A 59 -4.70 5.59 8.40
C PRO A 59 -6.21 5.45 8.13
N ALA A 60 -6.58 4.31 7.54
CA ALA A 60 -7.97 3.87 7.47
C ALA A 60 -8.35 3.29 8.83
N THR A 61 -9.13 4.05 9.60
CA THR A 61 -9.61 3.63 10.92
C THR A 61 -10.80 2.67 10.76
N GLU A 62 -10.92 1.71 11.67
CA GLU A 62 -12.04 0.77 11.67
C GLU A 62 -13.34 1.46 12.09
N LEU A 63 -14.44 1.13 11.40
CA LEU A 63 -15.77 1.63 11.73
C LEU A 63 -16.37 0.76 12.84
N THR A 64 -16.11 1.11 14.10
CA THR A 64 -16.84 0.55 15.24
C THR A 64 -18.25 1.16 15.31
N GLU A 65 -19.16 0.51 16.03
CA GLU A 65 -20.55 0.97 16.15
C GLU A 65 -20.66 2.34 16.86
N GLU A 66 -19.79 2.62 17.82
CA GLU A 66 -19.71 3.91 18.51
C GLU A 66 -19.28 5.00 17.55
N THR A 67 -18.17 4.78 16.85
CA THR A 67 -17.62 5.75 15.91
C THR A 67 -18.56 6.00 14.74
N LYS A 68 -19.31 4.98 14.30
CA LYS A 68 -20.36 5.16 13.29
C LYS A 68 -21.45 6.13 13.77
N ARG A 69 -21.93 5.98 15.01
CA ARG A 69 -22.93 6.89 15.60
C ARG A 69 -22.40 8.31 15.70
N ASP A 70 -21.15 8.49 16.12
CA ASP A 70 -20.52 9.80 16.20
C ASP A 70 -20.43 10.48 14.82
N LEU A 71 -20.05 9.72 13.79
CA LEU A 71 -20.00 10.23 12.43
C LEU A 71 -21.38 10.61 11.88
N GLU A 72 -22.43 9.84 12.22
CA GLU A 72 -23.82 10.17 11.88
C GLU A 72 -24.29 11.44 12.59
N LEU A 73 -23.98 11.58 13.88
CA LEU A 73 -24.25 12.81 14.65
C LEU A 73 -23.59 14.04 14.00
N LEU A 74 -22.34 13.91 13.56
CA LEU A 74 -21.65 14.98 12.84
C LEU A 74 -22.32 15.33 11.51
N GLN A 75 -22.93 14.37 10.81
CA GLN A 75 -23.69 14.66 9.58
C GLN A 75 -24.96 15.46 9.87
N ILE A 76 -25.67 15.15 10.95
CA ILE A 76 -26.94 15.81 11.32
C ILE A 76 -26.75 17.04 12.21
N ARG A 77 -25.52 17.51 12.43
CA ARG A 77 -25.20 18.61 13.37
C ARG A 77 -26.04 19.88 13.22
N GLY A 78 -26.53 20.18 12.01
CA GLY A 78 -27.40 21.33 11.75
C GLY A 78 -28.82 21.20 12.30
N SER A 79 -29.22 20.03 12.79
CA SER A 79 -30.51 19.78 13.43
C SER A 79 -30.41 19.60 14.94
N ILE A 80 -29.18 19.56 15.49
CA ILE A 80 -28.94 19.34 16.91
C ILE A 80 -29.14 20.63 17.71
N ASP A 81 -28.56 21.73 17.22
CA ASP A 81 -28.68 23.05 17.85
C ASP A 81 -29.46 23.99 16.92
N PRO A 82 -30.62 24.53 17.34
CA PRO A 82 -31.42 25.44 16.53
C PRO A 82 -30.75 26.80 16.29
N THR A 83 -29.73 27.17 17.07
CA THR A 83 -29.03 28.45 16.95
C THR A 83 -27.82 28.36 16.03
N ALA A 84 -27.14 27.21 16.00
CA ALA A 84 -25.95 26.99 15.20
C ALA A 84 -26.30 26.57 13.76
N HIS A 85 -26.10 27.49 12.82
CA HIS A 85 -26.33 27.24 11.41
C HIS A 85 -25.06 26.73 10.71
N TYR A 86 -24.95 25.42 10.52
CA TYR A 86 -23.85 24.82 9.77
C TYR A 86 -24.14 24.77 8.26
N ARG A 87 -23.08 24.84 7.45
CA ARG A 87 -23.16 24.54 6.02
C ARG A 87 -23.59 23.09 5.81
N LYS A 88 -24.52 22.86 4.86
CA LYS A 88 -25.00 21.53 4.50
C LYS A 88 -23.84 20.61 4.08
N ASN A 89 -23.92 19.35 4.50
CA ASN A 89 -22.97 18.32 4.11
C ASN A 89 -23.45 17.65 2.82
N ASP A 90 -22.65 17.73 1.75
CA ASP A 90 -22.99 17.14 0.45
C ASP A 90 -22.68 15.63 0.39
N LEU A 91 -21.87 15.13 1.33
CA LEU A 91 -21.43 13.73 1.36
C LEU A 91 -22.45 12.85 2.10
N LYS A 92 -23.16 12.00 1.36
CA LYS A 92 -24.06 10.99 1.92
C LYS A 92 -23.32 9.79 2.53
N VAL A 93 -22.06 9.58 2.16
CA VAL A 93 -21.26 8.42 2.58
C VAL A 93 -20.34 8.82 3.73
N LEU A 94 -20.25 7.95 4.75
CA LEU A 94 -19.34 8.15 5.87
C LEU A 94 -17.88 8.13 5.42
N PRO A 95 -17.02 9.00 5.98
CA PRO A 95 -15.62 9.08 5.58
C PRO A 95 -14.87 7.79 5.95
N LYS A 96 -14.09 7.24 5.00
CA LYS A 96 -13.26 6.05 5.22
C LYS A 96 -12.00 6.31 6.06
N TYR A 97 -11.42 7.50 5.96
CA TYR A 97 -10.19 7.87 6.65
C TYR A 97 -10.50 9.02 7.60
N PHE A 98 -10.35 8.79 8.91
CA PHE A 98 -10.58 9.78 9.96
C PHE A 98 -9.74 9.44 11.19
N GLN A 99 -9.49 10.44 12.04
CA GLN A 99 -8.82 10.27 13.33
C GLN A 99 -9.57 11.10 14.35
N THR A 100 -9.87 10.50 15.51
CA THR A 100 -10.50 11.20 16.63
C THR A 100 -9.39 11.74 17.52
N GLY A 101 -9.40 13.06 17.73
CA GLY A 101 -8.54 13.73 18.72
C GLY A 101 -9.28 13.90 20.04
N THR A 102 -8.52 13.97 21.12
CA THR A 102 -8.97 14.36 22.48
C THR A 102 -8.39 15.72 22.84
#